data_AF-A0A6P1P4F1-F1
#
_entry.id   AF-A0A6P1P4F1-F1
#
_cell.length_a   1.000
_cell.length_b   1.000
_cell.length_c   1.000
_cell.angle_alpha   90.00
_cell.angle_beta   90.00
_cell.angle_gamma   90.00
#
_symmetry.space_group_name_H-M   'P 1'
#
loop_
_entity.id
_entity.type
_entity.pdbx_description
1 polymer ?
#
loop_
_entity_poly.entity_id
_entity_poly.type
_entity_poly.pdbx_seq_one_letter_code
_entity_poly.pdbx_strand_id
1 'polypeptide(L)'
;MTSLGCDSGGVKVEKVPDKTRVDLLKDQVMAKHDSAMARYGDLYVQRKRLSQQADSLPDTSVALKEQYGKTILELIKADDAMMQWMRSYKAPDSLSQDSAMQYLRQEMQEITLIQKQISSALTQAKALPPTQK
;
A
#
# COMPACT_ATOMS: atom_id res chain seq x y z
N MET A 1 61.68 11.68 23.83
CA MET A 1 60.34 11.93 24.39
C MET A 1 59.42 12.27 23.24
N THR A 2 58.19 11.80 23.32
CA THR A 2 57.37 11.25 22.25
C THR A 2 56.90 12.28 21.21
N SER A 3 57.12 11.95 19.93
CA SER A 3 56.41 12.55 18.80
C SER A 3 54.97 12.03 18.82
N LEU A 4 54.01 12.91 19.06
CA LEU A 4 52.58 12.63 18.94
C LEU A 4 52.04 13.43 17.77
N GLY A 5 52.02 12.77 16.61
CA GLY A 5 51.15 13.15 15.51
C GLY A 5 49.71 12.81 15.89
N CYS A 6 48.81 13.78 15.76
CA CYS A 6 47.39 13.50 15.64
C CYS A 6 47.02 13.67 14.18
N ASP A 7 46.92 12.51 13.53
CA ASP A 7 46.36 12.25 12.22
C ASP A 7 44.96 12.86 12.12
N SER A 8 44.82 13.82 11.21
CA SER A 8 43.54 14.40 10.81
C SER A 8 42.73 13.33 10.07
N GLY A 9 41.94 12.56 10.81
CA GLY A 9 41.00 11.60 10.26
C GLY A 9 40.01 12.28 9.32
N GLY A 10 40.29 12.20 8.02
CA GLY A 10 39.40 12.64 6.97
C GLY A 10 38.13 11.80 6.99
N VAL A 11 37.02 12.43 7.39
CA VAL A 11 35.68 11.90 7.14
C VAL A 11 35.53 11.80 5.62
N LYS A 12 35.67 10.59 5.07
CA LYS A 12 35.24 10.29 3.71
C LYS A 12 33.73 10.48 3.70
N VAL A 13 33.28 11.64 3.25
CA VAL A 13 31.90 11.86 2.84
C VAL A 13 31.72 10.98 1.59
N GLU A 14 31.27 9.75 1.82
CA GLU A 14 30.91 8.82 0.77
C GLU A 14 29.76 9.46 -0.01
N LYS A 15 30.09 9.98 -1.19
CA LYS A 15 29.17 10.70 -2.07
C LYS A 15 28.12 9.70 -2.55
N VAL A 16 26.96 9.69 -1.90
CA VAL A 16 25.79 8.90 -2.34
C VAL A 16 25.56 9.23 -3.82
N PRO A 17 25.52 8.24 -4.72
CA PRO A 17 25.38 8.51 -6.15
C PRO A 17 24.06 9.26 -6.43
N ASP A 18 24.11 10.21 -7.37
CA ASP A 18 22.92 10.94 -7.83
C ASP A 18 21.90 9.96 -8.39
N LYS A 19 20.65 10.06 -7.94
CA LYS A 19 19.55 9.18 -8.36
C LYS A 19 19.25 9.37 -9.85
N THR A 20 19.12 8.26 -10.57
CA THR A 20 18.69 8.28 -11.97
C THR A 20 17.19 8.57 -12.09
N ARG A 21 16.71 8.86 -13.31
CA ARG A 21 15.28 8.98 -13.59
C ARG A 21 14.49 7.71 -13.24
N VAL A 22 15.10 6.54 -13.44
CA VAL A 22 14.49 5.24 -13.10
C VAL A 22 14.35 5.12 -11.59
N ASP A 23 15.39 5.47 -10.82
CA ASP A 23 15.37 5.45 -9.36
C ASP A 23 14.29 6.36 -8.80
N LEU A 24 14.19 7.59 -9.33
CA LEU A 24 13.16 8.55 -8.90
C LEU A 24 11.74 8.05 -9.17
N LEU A 25 11.50 7.34 -10.26
CA LEU A 25 10.17 6.79 -10.56
C LEU A 25 9.88 5.55 -9.70
N LYS A 26 10.88 4.68 -9.50
CA LYS A 26 10.82 3.53 -8.59
C LYS A 26 10.46 3.99 -7.18
N ASP A 27 11.13 5.02 -6.66
CA ASP A 27 10.83 5.60 -5.35
C ASP A 27 9.38 6.10 -5.24
N GLN A 28 8.86 6.74 -6.29
CA GLN A 28 7.47 7.20 -6.29
C GLN A 28 6.47 6.03 -6.29
N VAL A 29 6.75 4.95 -7.03
CA VAL A 29 5.93 3.73 -7.01
C VAL A 29 5.95 3.13 -5.61
N MET A 30 7.13 2.98 -5.02
CA MET A 30 7.29 2.42 -3.67
C MET A 30 6.64 3.30 -2.59
N ALA A 31 6.72 4.63 -2.70
CA ALA A 31 6.04 5.53 -1.78
C ALA A 31 4.50 5.35 -1.80
N LYS A 32 3.92 5.04 -2.97
CA LYS A 32 2.50 4.70 -3.06
C LYS A 32 2.19 3.34 -2.47
N HIS A 33 3.05 2.35 -2.70
CA HIS A 33 2.96 1.05 -2.04
C HIS A 33 2.96 1.22 -0.52
N ASP A 34 3.90 1.97 0.03
CA ASP A 34 4.03 2.17 1.48
C ASP A 34 2.79 2.89 2.05
N SER A 35 2.29 3.90 1.33
CA SER A 35 1.04 4.57 1.70
C SER A 35 -0.17 3.64 1.67
N ALA A 36 -0.25 2.73 0.70
CA ALA A 36 -1.29 1.71 0.63
C ALA A 36 -1.15 0.70 1.79
N MET A 37 0.07 0.26 2.10
CA MET A 37 0.37 -0.64 3.21
C MET A 37 0.05 -0.03 4.57
N ALA A 38 0.27 1.27 4.77
CA ALA A 38 -0.12 1.96 6.00
C ALA A 38 -1.63 1.87 6.26
N ARG A 39 -2.45 1.79 5.20
CA ARG A 39 -3.92 1.66 5.28
C ARG A 39 -4.38 0.20 5.25
N TYR A 40 -3.49 -0.73 4.91
CA TYR A 40 -3.80 -2.15 4.81
C TYR A 40 -4.31 -2.72 6.15
N GLY A 41 -3.70 -2.33 7.27
CA GLY A 41 -4.15 -2.75 8.60
C GLY A 41 -5.60 -2.37 8.88
N ASP A 42 -6.06 -1.23 8.38
CA ASP A 42 -7.45 -0.79 8.53
C ASP A 42 -8.42 -1.70 7.77
N LEU A 43 -8.02 -2.28 6.63
CA LEU A 43 -8.88 -3.19 5.86
C LEU A 43 -9.26 -4.41 6.70
N TYR A 44 -8.27 -5.02 7.35
CA TYR A 44 -8.49 -6.18 8.21
C TYR A 44 -9.40 -5.84 9.39
N VAL A 45 -9.13 -4.71 10.07
CA VAL A 45 -9.93 -4.26 11.22
C VAL A 45 -11.37 -3.98 10.81
N GLN A 46 -11.58 -3.28 9.71
CA GLN A 46 -12.93 -2.98 9.21
C GLN A 46 -13.66 -4.24 8.74
N ARG A 47 -12.98 -5.15 8.04
CA ARG A 47 -13.58 -6.41 7.60
C ARG A 47 -14.07 -7.22 8.78
N LYS A 48 -13.23 -7.38 9.82
CA LYS A 48 -13.60 -8.09 11.05
C LYS A 48 -14.79 -7.43 11.75
N ARG A 49 -14.78 -6.10 11.90
CA ARG A 49 -15.89 -5.36 12.50
C ARG A 49 -17.19 -5.58 11.73
N LEU A 50 -17.17 -5.44 10.41
CA LEU A 50 -18.36 -5.56 9.58
C LEU A 50 -18.89 -6.99 9.57
N SER A 51 -18.04 -8.02 9.53
CA SER A 51 -18.49 -9.42 9.63
C SER A 51 -19.24 -9.67 10.94
N GLN A 52 -18.68 -9.25 12.08
CA GLN A 52 -19.33 -9.41 13.39
C GLN A 52 -20.67 -8.68 13.48
N GLN A 53 -20.74 -7.49 12.90
CA GLN A 53 -21.97 -6.69 12.85
C GLN A 53 -23.02 -7.33 11.92
N ALA A 54 -22.61 -7.82 10.74
CA ALA A 54 -23.49 -8.51 9.82
C ALA A 54 -24.13 -9.76 10.45
N ASP A 55 -23.36 -10.54 11.21
CA ASP A 55 -23.84 -11.74 11.90
C ASP A 55 -24.86 -11.41 13.00
N SER A 56 -24.83 -10.19 13.53
CA SER A 56 -25.74 -9.71 14.58
C SER A 56 -27.02 -9.07 14.01
N LEU A 57 -27.14 -8.92 12.70
CA LEU A 57 -28.30 -8.28 12.08
C LEU A 57 -29.53 -9.21 12.11
N PRO A 58 -30.73 -8.71 12.46
CA PRO A 58 -31.98 -9.46 12.34
C PRO A 58 -32.22 -9.89 10.89
N ASP A 59 -32.86 -11.03 10.68
CA ASP A 59 -33.18 -11.54 9.34
C ASP A 59 -34.10 -10.62 8.54
N THR A 60 -34.87 -9.77 9.22
CA THR A 60 -35.70 -8.73 8.62
C THR A 60 -34.89 -7.58 7.99
N SER A 61 -33.59 -7.48 8.30
CA SER A 61 -32.70 -6.40 7.81
C SER A 61 -32.02 -6.74 6.48
N VAL A 62 -32.75 -7.29 5.51
CA VAL A 62 -32.22 -7.85 4.26
C VAL A 62 -31.34 -6.85 3.50
N ALA A 63 -31.84 -5.64 3.24
CA ALA A 63 -31.10 -4.61 2.50
C ALA A 63 -29.80 -4.19 3.20
N LEU A 64 -29.80 -4.15 4.53
CA LEU A 64 -28.61 -3.81 5.30
C LEU A 64 -27.60 -4.97 5.28
N LYS A 65 -28.06 -6.22 5.39
CA LYS A 65 -27.20 -7.41 5.24
C LYS A 65 -26.52 -7.44 3.87
N GLU A 66 -27.23 -7.10 2.80
CA GLU A 66 -26.66 -6.98 1.44
C GLU A 66 -25.59 -5.89 1.35
N GLN A 67 -25.83 -4.70 1.92
CA GLN A 67 -24.85 -3.63 1.95
C GLN A 67 -23.57 -4.04 2.70
N TYR A 68 -23.73 -4.67 3.86
CA TYR A 68 -22.61 -5.23 4.62
C TYR A 68 -21.82 -6.26 3.81
N GLY A 69 -22.49 -7.23 3.19
CA GLY A 69 -21.86 -8.25 2.36
C GLY A 69 -21.09 -7.66 1.18
N LYS A 70 -21.67 -6.68 0.49
CA LYS A 70 -21.00 -5.97 -0.61
C LYS A 70 -19.74 -5.25 -0.13
N THR A 71 -19.82 -4.49 0.96
CA THR A 71 -18.66 -3.74 1.48
C THR A 71 -17.57 -4.68 2.02
N ILE A 72 -17.93 -5.80 2.65
CA ILE A 72 -16.96 -6.84 3.05
C ILE A 72 -16.23 -7.39 1.82
N LEU A 73 -16.95 -7.68 0.74
CA LEU A 73 -16.36 -8.17 -0.51
C LEU A 73 -15.41 -7.13 -1.14
N GLU A 74 -15.74 -5.84 -1.08
CA GLU A 74 -14.87 -4.77 -1.57
C GLU A 74 -13.59 -4.63 -0.76
N LEU A 75 -13.66 -4.78 0.57
CA LEU A 75 -12.47 -4.82 1.44
C LEU A 75 -11.56 -5.99 1.08
N ILE A 76 -12.13 -7.19 0.83
CA ILE A 76 -11.38 -8.38 0.41
C ILE A 76 -10.71 -8.15 -0.95
N LYS A 77 -11.44 -7.61 -1.92
CA LYS A 77 -10.88 -7.32 -3.25
C LYS A 77 -9.72 -6.32 -3.20
N ALA A 78 -9.81 -5.31 -2.32
CA ALA A 78 -8.73 -4.34 -2.14
C ALA A 78 -7.47 -4.97 -1.50
N ASP A 79 -7.66 -5.86 -0.53
CA ASP A 79 -6.61 -6.68 0.09
C ASP A 79 -5.92 -7.57 -0.97
N ASP A 80 -6.72 -8.37 -1.68
CA ASP A 80 -6.24 -9.27 -2.73
C ASP A 80 -5.49 -8.55 -3.84
N ALA A 81 -5.98 -7.38 -4.28
CA ALA A 81 -5.33 -6.58 -5.32
C ALA A 81 -3.95 -6.10 -4.88
N MET A 82 -3.81 -5.62 -3.64
CA MET A 82 -2.52 -5.19 -3.08
C MET A 82 -1.55 -6.38 -2.95
N MET A 83 -2.04 -7.51 -2.42
CA MET A 83 -1.26 -8.73 -2.28
C MET A 83 -0.82 -9.30 -3.64
N GLN A 84 -1.68 -9.24 -4.65
CA GLN A 84 -1.35 -9.68 -6.00
C GLN A 84 -0.30 -8.78 -6.62
N TRP A 85 -0.43 -7.46 -6.47
CA TRP A 85 0.58 -6.51 -6.94
C TRP A 85 1.94 -6.78 -6.32
N MET A 86 2.02 -6.98 -5.00
CA MET A 86 3.28 -7.31 -4.32
C MET A 86 3.92 -8.62 -4.80
N ARG A 87 3.12 -9.63 -5.16
CA ARG A 87 3.63 -10.89 -5.73
C ARG A 87 4.13 -10.71 -7.16
N SER A 88 3.44 -9.90 -7.94
CA SER A 88 3.72 -9.65 -9.36
C SER A 88 4.90 -8.71 -9.55
N TYR A 89 5.03 -7.67 -8.72
CA TYR A 89 6.05 -6.63 -8.87
C TYR A 89 7.46 -7.23 -8.88
N LYS A 90 8.29 -6.77 -9.82
CA LYS A 90 9.71 -7.09 -9.91
C LYS A 90 10.51 -5.81 -10.01
N ALA A 91 11.59 -5.70 -9.22
CA ALA A 91 12.51 -4.59 -9.38
C ALA A 91 13.06 -4.58 -10.82
N PRO A 92 13.00 -3.45 -11.54
CA PRO A 92 13.39 -3.38 -12.96
C PRO A 92 14.91 -3.32 -13.16
N ASP A 93 15.69 -3.81 -12.20
CA ASP A 93 17.13 -3.62 -12.13
C ASP A 93 17.86 -4.36 -13.28
N SER A 94 17.20 -5.34 -13.91
CA SER A 94 17.70 -6.07 -15.09
C SER A 94 17.22 -5.51 -16.44
N LEU A 95 16.39 -4.46 -16.44
CA LEU A 95 15.82 -3.88 -17.67
C LEU A 95 16.70 -2.75 -18.19
N SER A 96 16.63 -2.49 -19.51
CA SER A 96 17.18 -1.26 -20.08
C SER A 96 16.46 -0.03 -19.50
N GLN A 97 17.09 1.15 -19.57
CA GLN A 97 16.51 2.37 -19.01
C GLN A 97 15.10 2.66 -19.54
N ASP A 98 14.89 2.54 -20.86
CA ASP A 98 13.59 2.81 -21.49
C ASP A 98 12.54 1.76 -21.10
N SER A 99 12.91 0.48 -21.08
CA SER A 99 12.02 -0.60 -20.65
C SER A 99 11.66 -0.49 -19.17
N ALA A 100 12.62 -0.14 -18.30
CA ALA A 100 12.39 0.13 -16.89
C ALA A 100 11.42 1.30 -16.67
N MET A 101 11.60 2.39 -17.42
CA MET A 101 10.72 3.55 -17.36
C MET A 101 9.29 3.21 -17.80
N GLN A 102 9.13 2.43 -18.87
CA GLN A 102 7.81 1.99 -19.32
C GLN A 102 7.13 1.08 -18.30
N TYR A 103 7.85 0.09 -17.78
CA TYR A 103 7.36 -0.83 -16.76
C TYR A 103 6.91 -0.07 -15.50
N LEU A 104 7.76 0.79 -14.94
CA LEU A 104 7.44 1.54 -13.72
C LEU A 104 6.26 2.51 -13.91
N ARG A 105 6.01 3.01 -15.13
CA ARG A 105 4.81 3.83 -15.41
C ARG A 105 3.53 3.00 -15.35
N GLN A 106 3.58 1.73 -15.77
CA GLN A 106 2.44 0.81 -15.64
C GLN A 106 2.21 0.48 -14.16
N GLU A 107 3.28 0.12 -13.45
CA GLU A 107 3.22 -0.14 -12.00
C GLU A 107 2.67 1.05 -11.21
N MET A 108 3.06 2.29 -11.60
CA MET A 108 2.52 3.52 -11.03
C MET A 108 1.01 3.65 -11.20
N GLN A 109 0.47 3.28 -12.37
CA GLN A 109 -0.97 3.32 -12.63
C GLN A 109 -1.70 2.27 -11.80
N GLU A 110 -1.17 1.05 -11.75
CA GLU A 110 -1.74 -0.05 -10.98
C GLU A 110 -1.79 0.27 -9.48
N ILE A 111 -0.66 0.67 -8.89
CA ILE A 111 -0.62 0.98 -7.45
C ILE A 111 -1.49 2.19 -7.10
N THR A 112 -1.65 3.15 -8.01
CA THR A 112 -2.57 4.28 -7.83
C THR A 112 -4.03 3.82 -7.83
N LEU A 113 -4.39 2.85 -8.67
CA LEU A 113 -5.73 2.27 -8.68
C LEU A 113 -6.00 1.50 -7.38
N ILE A 114 -5.05 0.68 -6.94
CA ILE A 114 -5.15 -0.08 -5.69
C ILE A 114 -5.32 0.88 -4.50
N GLN A 115 -4.53 1.96 -4.43
CA GLN A 115 -4.65 2.98 -3.38
C GLN A 115 -6.06 3.61 -3.34
N LYS A 116 -6.67 3.87 -4.50
CA LYS A 116 -8.06 4.36 -4.59
C LYS A 116 -9.06 3.30 -4.14
N GLN A 117 -8.90 2.05 -4.54
CA GLN A 117 -9.76 0.94 -4.12
C GLN A 117 -9.76 0.77 -2.60
N ILE A 118 -8.57 0.73 -1.98
CA ILE A 118 -8.42 0.68 -0.52
C ILE A 118 -9.16 1.85 0.15
N SER A 119 -8.92 3.07 -0.34
CA SER A 119 -9.53 4.28 0.23
C SER A 119 -11.06 4.28 0.12
N SER A 120 -11.58 3.84 -1.02
CA SER A 120 -13.02 3.73 -1.26
C SER A 120 -13.66 2.66 -0.37
N ALA A 121 -13.06 1.47 -0.30
CA ALA A 121 -13.56 0.36 0.51
C ALA A 121 -13.59 0.74 2.00
N LEU A 122 -12.54 1.39 2.50
CA LEU A 122 -12.49 1.90 3.88
C LEU A 122 -13.54 2.98 4.15
N THR A 123 -13.77 3.88 3.18
CA THR A 123 -14.78 4.94 3.32
C THR A 123 -16.19 4.33 3.41
N GLN A 124 -16.51 3.39 2.51
CA GLN A 124 -17.79 2.69 2.54
C GLN A 124 -17.97 1.89 3.83
N ALA A 125 -16.92 1.20 4.29
CA ALA A 125 -16.96 0.48 5.55
C ALA A 125 -17.27 1.38 6.74
N LYS A 126 -16.60 2.54 6.84
CA LYS A 126 -16.82 3.51 7.93
C LYS A 126 -18.21 4.15 7.89
N ALA A 127 -18.85 4.22 6.72
CA ALA A 127 -20.20 4.76 6.58
C ALA A 127 -21.31 3.80 7.02
N LEU A 128 -21.03 2.50 7.14
CA LEU A 128 -22.03 1.53 7.58
C LEU A 128 -22.37 1.72 9.07
N PRO A 129 -23.65 1.86 9.43
CA PRO A 129 -24.08 2.12 10.80
C PRO A 129 -23.78 0.90 11.67
N PRO A 130 -23.29 1.08 12.91
CA PRO A 130 -23.11 -0.05 13.81
C PRO A 130 -24.47 -0.70 14.14
N THR A 131 -24.45 -2.00 14.44
CA THR A 131 -25.63 -2.66 14.97
C THR A 131 -26.01 -2.04 16.32
N GLN A 132 -27.27 -1.62 16.45
CA GLN A 132 -27.82 -1.28 17.77
C GLN A 132 -28.01 -2.59 18.52
N LYS A 133 -27.48 -2.65 19.75
CA LYS A 133 -27.77 -3.73 20.70
C LYS A 133 -29.21 -3.63 21.19
#